data_AF-A0AA88EI51-F1
#
_entry.id   AF-A0AA88EI51-F1
#
_cell.length_a   1.000
_cell.length_b   1.000
_cell.length_c   1.000
_cell.angle_alpha   90.00
_cell.angle_beta   90.00
_cell.angle_gamma   90.00
#
_symmetry.space_group_name_H-M   'P 1'
#
loop_
_entity.id
_entity.type
_entity.pdbx_description
1 polymer ?
#
loop_
_entity_poly.entity_id
_entity_poly.type
_entity_poly.pdbx_seq_one_letter_code
_entity_poly.pdbx_strand_id
1 'polypeptide(L)'
;MSRLCDEAPSLAKRHEQWMYQYGRTYASDAEKEKRFKIFKDNVNFIEQFNKGGKRTYKLNINKFADFTNEEVLDNYTGVEEFY
;
A
#
# COMPACT_ATOMS: atom_id res chain seq x y z
N MET A 1 -24.57 20.48 -15.12
CA MET A 1 -23.17 20.34 -14.66
C MET A 1 -22.77 18.89 -14.83
N SER A 2 -22.06 18.59 -15.92
CA SER A 2 -21.69 17.23 -16.33
C SER A 2 -20.82 16.56 -15.28
N ARG A 3 -21.22 15.38 -14.80
CA ARG A 3 -20.32 14.45 -14.11
C ARG A 3 -19.41 13.87 -15.18
N LEU A 4 -18.38 14.62 -15.54
CA LEU A 4 -17.24 14.11 -16.29
C LEU A 4 -16.60 13.02 -15.42
N CYS A 5 -16.70 11.79 -15.91
CA CYS A 5 -15.83 10.65 -15.66
C CYS A 5 -14.90 10.82 -14.46
N ASP A 6 -15.19 10.14 -13.36
CA ASP A 6 -14.24 9.95 -12.27
C ASP A 6 -12.95 9.35 -12.85
N GLU A 7 -11.99 10.20 -13.25
CA GLU A 7 -10.63 9.77 -13.50
C GLU A 7 -10.20 9.06 -12.22
N ALA A 8 -9.89 7.76 -12.35
CA ALA A 8 -9.45 6.96 -11.23
C ALA A 8 -8.39 7.77 -10.47
N PRO A 9 -8.55 8.01 -9.16
CA PRO A 9 -7.67 8.89 -8.43
C PRO A 9 -6.24 8.44 -8.66
N SER A 10 -5.38 9.38 -9.05
CA SER A 10 -3.96 9.10 -9.29
C SER A 10 -3.39 8.35 -8.09
N LEU A 11 -2.42 7.49 -8.32
CA LEU A 11 -1.85 6.68 -7.24
C LEU A 11 -1.27 7.54 -6.10
N ALA A 12 -0.76 8.73 -6.44
CA ALA A 12 -0.35 9.74 -5.47
C ALA A 12 -1.52 10.21 -4.59
N LYS A 13 -2.67 10.53 -5.18
CA LYS A 13 -3.88 10.93 -4.43
C LYS A 13 -4.39 9.79 -3.54
N ARG A 14 -4.34 8.54 -4.03
CA ARG A 14 -4.67 7.35 -3.21
C ARG A 14 -3.72 7.20 -2.03
N HIS A 15 -2.42 7.43 -2.24
CA HIS A 15 -1.42 7.40 -1.17
C HIS A 15 -1.67 8.50 -0.14
N GLU A 16 -1.98 9.73 -0.55
CA GLU A 16 -2.32 10.81 0.40
C GLU A 16 -3.58 10.51 1.23
N GLN A 17 -4.63 9.99 0.58
CA GLN A 17 -5.86 9.57 1.28
C GLN A 17 -5.57 8.44 2.27
N TRP A 18 -4.77 7.46 1.85
CA TRP A 18 -4.34 6.37 2.71
C TRP A 18 -3.49 6.87 3.89
N MET A 19 -2.55 7.79 3.65
CA MET A 19 -1.74 8.40 4.71
C MET A 19 -2.62 9.10 5.74
N TYR A 20 -3.61 9.87 5.28
CA TYR A 20 -4.57 10.53 6.16
C TYR A 20 -5.39 9.51 6.96
N GLN A 21 -5.89 8.46 6.30
CA GLN A 21 -6.70 7.43 6.95
C GLN A 21 -5.95 6.68 8.06
N TYR A 22 -4.66 6.41 7.88
CA TYR A 22 -3.83 5.66 8.83
C TYR A 22 -2.90 6.53 9.68
N GLY A 23 -3.05 7.86 9.62
CA GLY A 23 -2.24 8.81 10.40
C GLY A 23 -0.74 8.76 10.09
N ARG A 24 -0.36 8.48 8.83
CA ARG A 24 1.03 8.33 8.42
C ARG A 24 1.70 9.68 8.22
N THR A 25 2.85 9.84 8.87
CA THR A 25 3.75 10.99 8.72
C THR A 25 5.17 10.46 8.52
N TYR A 26 5.97 11.18 7.72
CA TYR A 26 7.33 10.78 7.39
C TYR A 26 8.30 11.89 7.80
N ALA A 27 9.52 11.50 8.17
CA ALA A 27 10.53 12.43 8.67
C ALA A 27 11.13 13.33 7.57
N SER A 28 11.08 12.92 6.31
CA SER A 28 11.62 13.66 5.17
C SER A 28 10.88 13.34 3.88
N ASP A 29 11.02 14.21 2.87
CA ASP A 29 10.47 13.97 1.53
C ASP A 29 11.12 12.75 0.87
N ALA A 30 12.41 12.50 1.14
CA ALA A 30 13.12 11.31 0.65
C ALA A 30 12.50 10.02 1.23
N GLU A 31 12.17 10.00 2.52
CA GLU A 31 11.49 8.86 3.14
C GLU A 31 10.07 8.71 2.59
N LYS A 32 9.34 9.82 2.42
CA LYS A 32 8.01 9.82 1.79
C LYS A 32 8.06 9.24 0.38
N GLU A 33 9.07 9.58 -0.42
CA GLU A 33 9.24 9.05 -1.77
C GLU A 33 9.55 7.55 -1.74
N LYS A 34 10.44 7.10 -0.84
CA LYS A 34 10.73 5.67 -0.65
C LYS A 34 9.46 4.90 -0.29
N ARG A 35 8.70 5.38 0.71
CA ARG A 35 7.45 4.75 1.17
C ARG A 35 6.37 4.77 0.09
N PHE A 36 6.31 5.82 -0.72
CA PHE A 36 5.40 5.87 -1.87
C PHE A 36 5.74 4.82 -2.94
N LYS A 37 7.02 4.53 -3.19
CA LYS A 37 7.43 3.45 -4.11
C LYS A 37 6.94 2.09 -3.61
N ILE A 38 7.14 1.79 -2.31
CA ILE A 38 6.64 0.55 -1.69
C ILE A 38 5.11 0.48 -1.77
N PHE A 39 4.42 1.58 -1.45
CA PHE A 39 2.96 1.67 -1.58
C PHE A 39 2.48 1.37 -3.00
N LYS A 40 3.16 1.93 -4.01
CA LYS A 40 2.85 1.68 -5.40
C LYS A 40 2.98 0.21 -5.78
N ASP A 41 4.07 -0.42 -5.37
CA ASP A 41 4.33 -1.83 -5.67
C ASP A 41 3.30 -2.75 -5.00
N ASN A 42 2.95 -2.47 -3.75
CA ASN A 42 1.93 -3.20 -3.00
C ASN A 42 0.52 -3.02 -3.60
N VAL A 43 0.15 -1.82 -4.03
CA VAL A 43 -1.15 -1.58 -4.71
C VAL A 43 -1.21 -2.34 -6.03
N ASN A 44 -0.13 -2.29 -6.82
CA ASN A 44 -0.04 -3.03 -8.07
C ASN A 44 -0.15 -4.54 -7.86
N PHE A 45 0.52 -5.07 -6.82
CA PHE A 45 0.41 -6.48 -6.42
C PHE A 45 -1.04 -6.85 -6.07
N ILE A 46 -1.73 -6.03 -5.25
CA ILE A 46 -3.13 -6.25 -4.88
C ILE A 46 -4.05 -6.24 -6.11
N GLU A 47 -3.87 -5.26 -7.00
CA GLU A 47 -4.68 -5.14 -8.22
C GLU A 47 -4.48 -6.37 -9.13
N GLN A 48 -3.23 -6.78 -9.36
CA GLN A 48 -2.91 -7.99 -10.13
C GLN A 48 -3.46 -9.26 -9.47
N PHE A 49 -3.28 -9.40 -8.16
CA PHE A 49 -3.76 -10.55 -7.39
C PHE A 49 -5.29 -10.69 -7.50
N ASN A 50 -6.02 -9.57 -7.34
CA ASN A 50 -7.47 -9.55 -7.42
C ASN A 50 -8.01 -9.75 -8.84
N LYS A 51 -7.26 -9.36 -9.87
CA LYS A 51 -7.65 -9.54 -11.29
C LYS A 51 -7.58 -11.00 -11.73
N GLY A 52 -6.77 -11.81 -11.05
CA GLY A 52 -6.54 -13.22 -11.38
C GLY A 52 -7.75 -14.15 -11.23
N GLY A 53 -8.88 -13.68 -10.66
CA GLY A 53 -10.21 -14.32 -10.71
C GLY A 53 -10.38 -15.70 -10.06
N LYS A 54 -9.30 -16.39 -9.69
CA LYS A 54 -9.27 -17.79 -9.23
C LYS A 54 -9.12 -17.97 -7.72
N ARG A 55 -9.30 -16.92 -6.92
CA ARG A 55 -9.05 -16.94 -5.47
C ARG A 55 -10.35 -16.73 -4.69
N THR A 56 -10.46 -17.41 -3.55
CA THR A 56 -11.61 -17.33 -2.63
C THR A 56 -11.58 -16.07 -1.76
N TYR A 57 -10.49 -15.31 -1.80
CA TYR A 57 -10.32 -14.07 -1.06
C TYR A 57 -9.73 -12.97 -1.94
N LYS A 58 -9.89 -11.72 -1.49
CA LYS A 58 -9.35 -10.52 -2.12
C LYS A 58 -8.41 -9.83 -1.16
N LEU A 59 -7.34 -9.25 -1.71
CA LEU A 59 -6.45 -8.37 -0.96
C LEU A 59 -6.96 -6.93 -1.03
N ASN A 60 -6.67 -6.14 0.00
CA ASN A 60 -7.00 -4.73 0.04
C ASN A 60 -5.87 -3.95 0.70
N ILE A 61 -5.82 -2.65 0.43
CA ILE A 61 -4.85 -1.73 1.02
C ILE A 61 -5.13 -1.64 2.53
N ASN A 62 -4.11 -1.93 3.34
CA ASN A 62 -4.19 -1.93 4.80
C ASN A 62 -3.13 -0.99 5.40
N LYS A 63 -2.98 -0.98 6.73
CA LYS A 63 -1.98 -0.14 7.43
C LYS A 63 -0.52 -0.45 7.08
N PHE A 64 -0.24 -1.62 6.49
CA PHE A 64 1.11 -2.07 6.11
C PHE A 64 1.41 -1.83 4.63
N ALA A 65 0.58 -1.05 3.93
CA ALA A 65 0.74 -0.86 2.50
C ALA A 65 2.06 -0.18 2.10
N ASP A 66 2.74 0.53 3.00
CA ASP A 66 4.06 1.15 2.81
C ASP A 66 5.23 0.36 3.45
N PHE A 67 4.97 -0.87 3.91
CA PHE A 67 5.98 -1.76 4.49
C PHE A 67 6.43 -2.81 3.48
N THR A 68 7.69 -3.22 3.58
CA THR A 68 8.17 -4.45 2.91
C THR A 68 7.80 -5.69 3.74
N ASN A 69 7.87 -6.88 3.13
CA ASN A 69 7.57 -8.12 3.85
C ASN A 69 8.54 -8.34 5.02
N GLU A 70 9.81 -8.01 4.80
CA GLU A 70 10.86 -8.09 5.82
C GLU A 70 10.56 -7.14 6.99
N GLU A 71 10.19 -5.89 6.70
CA GLU A 71 9.83 -4.94 7.75
C GLU A 71 8.59 -5.39 8.56
N VAL A 72 7.64 -6.08 7.92
CA VAL A 72 6.48 -6.66 8.64
C VAL A 72 6.93 -7.81 9.53
N LEU A 73 7.79 -8.70 9.04
CA LEU A 73 8.30 -9.83 9.81
C LEU A 73 9.09 -9.34 11.02
N ASP A 74 10.05 -8.44 10.83
CA ASP A 74 10.95 -7.95 11.88
C ASP A 74 10.21 -7.18 12.98
N ASN A 75 9.21 -6.37 12.63
CA ASN A 75 8.58 -5.44 13.58
C ASN A 75 7.23 -5.90 14.12
N TYR A 76 6.53 -6.80 13.41
CA TYR A 76 5.15 -7.16 13.74
C TYR A 76 4.93 -8.66 13.90
N THR A 77 5.97 -9.47 13.72
CA THR A 77 5.90 -10.90 13.98
C THR A 77 6.93 -11.29 15.03
N GLY A 78 6.57 -12.23 15.92
CA GLY A 78 7.50 -12.77 16.92
C GLY A 78 8.29 -13.97 16.40
N VAL A 79 8.44 -14.07 15.07
CA VAL A 79 9.12 -15.21 14.45
C VAL A 79 10.60 -14.89 14.39
N GLU A 80 11.40 -15.56 15.20
CA GLU A 80 12.85 -15.56 15.04
C GLU A 80 13.18 -16.51 13.88
N GLU A 81 13.77 -15.97 12.80
CA GLU A 81 14.34 -16.82 11.76
C GLU A 81 15.54 -17.57 12.35
N PHE A 82 15.30 -18.80 12.84
CA PHE A 82 16.38 -19.71 13.18
C PHE A 82 16.95 -20.30 11.89
N TYR A 83 18.21 -19.96 11.60
CA TYR A 83 19.03 -20.56 10.53
C TYR A 83 19.61 -21.92 10.95
#